data_AF-A0A928HNJ5-F1
#
_entry.id   AF-A0A928HNJ5-F1
#
_cell.length_a   1.000
_cell.length_b   1.000
_cell.length_c   1.000
_cell.angle_alpha   90.00
_cell.angle_beta   90.00
_cell.angle_gamma   90.00
#
_symmetry.space_group_name_H-M   'P 1'
#
loop_
_entity.id
_entity.type
_entity.pdbx_description
1 polymer ?
#
loop_
_entity_poly.entity_id
_entity_poly.type
_entity_poly.pdbx_seq_one_letter_code
_entity_poly.pdbx_strand_id
1 'polypeptide(L)'
;MHKNINQLCDLLGLNQYQSGKLKMHCERYDFSRLQQRGGVLYAPYATHGMRQFLEKLLLGARADLIGKNTMLLRAQRGIRFCANGYHCVRAGRYTYYADAMGRVISRREFMENKSN
;
A
#
# COMPACT_ATOMS: atom_id res chain seq x y z
N MET A 1 9.10 2.24 21.74
CA MET A 1 8.28 2.14 20.51
C MET A 1 9.11 2.20 19.21
N HIS A 2 10.16 3.05 19.09
CA HIS A 2 10.97 3.16 17.87
C HIS A 2 11.89 1.97 17.50
N LYS A 3 12.41 1.19 18.46
CA LYS A 3 13.31 0.05 18.16
C LYS A 3 12.67 -1.01 17.25
N ASN A 4 11.34 -1.20 17.34
CA ASN A 4 10.63 -2.19 16.54
C ASN A 4 10.37 -1.70 15.10
N ILE A 5 10.27 -0.39 14.86
CA ILE A 5 9.99 0.15 13.52
C ILE A 5 11.19 -0.02 12.61
N ASN A 6 12.41 0.21 13.10
CA ASN A 6 13.62 0.02 12.31
C ASN A 6 13.78 -1.45 11.88
N GLN A 7 13.64 -2.38 12.83
CA GLN A 7 13.68 -3.82 12.54
C GLN A 7 12.60 -4.24 11.54
N LEU A 8 11.39 -3.69 11.66
CA LEU A 8 10.31 -3.96 10.71
C LEU A 8 10.62 -3.40 9.31
N CYS A 9 11.20 -2.21 9.22
CA CYS A 9 11.66 -1.64 7.96
C CYS A 9 12.70 -2.54 7.28
N ASP A 10 13.64 -3.07 8.06
CA ASP A 10 14.69 -3.96 7.56
C ASP A 10 14.10 -5.32 7.13
N LEU A 11 13.21 -5.91 7.94
CA LEU A 11 12.50 -7.16 7.62
C LEU A 11 11.67 -7.06 6.34
N LEU A 12 11.03 -5.91 6.11
CA LEU A 12 10.27 -5.67 4.88
C LEU A 12 11.18 -5.36 3.69
N GLY A 13 12.44 -4.98 3.92
CA GLY A 13 13.36 -4.55 2.85
C GLY A 13 12.98 -3.18 2.27
N LEU A 14 12.57 -2.25 3.14
CA LEU A 14 12.16 -0.90 2.75
C LEU A 14 13.37 -0.02 2.45
N ASN A 15 13.26 0.81 1.40
CA ASN A 15 14.29 1.81 1.14
C ASN A 15 14.19 3.00 2.12
N GLN A 16 15.17 3.91 2.06
CA GLN A 16 15.24 5.08 2.95
C GLN A 16 14.00 5.96 2.86
N TYR A 17 13.44 6.14 1.66
CA TYR A 17 12.23 6.94 1.46
C TYR A 17 11.01 6.31 2.14
N GLN A 18 10.75 5.03 1.88
CA GLN A 18 9.65 4.27 2.46
C GLN A 18 9.75 4.24 3.98
N SER A 19 10.93 3.92 4.50
CA SER A 19 11.22 3.90 5.93
C SER A 19 11.02 5.28 6.56
N GLY A 20 11.47 6.34 5.90
CA GLY A 20 11.28 7.72 6.36
C GLY A 20 9.81 8.09 6.46
N LYS A 21 9.00 7.76 5.44
CA LYS A 21 7.55 8.02 5.45
C LYS A 21 6.82 7.24 6.55
N LEU A 22 7.18 5.97 6.74
CA LEU A 22 6.60 5.14 7.78
C LEU A 22 6.89 5.68 9.19
N LYS A 23 8.13 6.13 9.42
CA LYS A 23 8.57 6.70 10.72
C LYS A 23 7.93 8.06 11.00
N MET A 24 7.80 8.92 10.00
CA MET A 24 7.20 10.26 10.14
C MET A 24 5.71 10.25 10.48
N HIS A 25 5.00 9.16 10.15
CA HIS A 25 3.55 9.05 10.34
C HIS A 25 3.18 7.75 11.06
N CYS A 26 4.04 7.31 11.99
CA CYS A 26 3.91 6.00 12.62
C CYS A 26 2.57 5.84 13.34
N GLU A 27 2.08 6.89 14.00
CA GLU A 27 0.80 6.92 14.69
C GLU A 27 -0.42 6.68 13.79
N ARG A 28 -0.28 6.85 12.48
CA ARG A 28 -1.40 6.72 11.52
C ARG A 28 -1.56 5.32 10.99
N TYR A 29 -0.53 4.49 11.05
CA TYR A 29 -0.50 3.21 10.34
C TYR A 29 -0.72 2.02 11.28
N ASP A 30 -1.44 1.02 10.77
CA ASP A 30 -1.53 -0.29 11.40
C ASP A 30 -0.32 -1.13 11.01
N PHE A 31 0.72 -1.08 11.85
CA PHE A 31 1.99 -1.78 11.64
C PHE A 31 1.84 -3.30 11.51
N SER A 32 0.81 -3.90 12.11
CA SER A 32 0.57 -5.34 12.04
C SER A 32 0.15 -5.82 10.65
N ARG A 33 -0.28 -4.89 9.79
CA ARG A 33 -0.81 -5.17 8.44
C ARG A 33 0.03 -4.55 7.33
N LEU A 34 1.24 -4.08 7.64
CA LEU A 34 2.18 -3.61 6.62
C LEU A 34 2.56 -4.74 5.69
N GLN A 35 2.53 -4.46 4.38
CA GLN A 35 2.95 -5.43 3.37
C GLN A 35 3.76 -4.73 2.29
N GLN A 36 4.94 -5.26 1.99
CA GLN A 36 5.70 -4.88 0.82
C GLN A 36 5.38 -5.85 -0.32
N ARG A 37 4.92 -5.34 -1.46
CA ARG A 37 4.63 -6.13 -2.65
C ARG A 37 5.18 -5.44 -3.88
N GLY A 38 6.02 -6.15 -4.63
CA GLY A 38 6.59 -5.67 -5.87
C GLY A 38 7.53 -4.47 -5.73
N GLY A 39 7.76 -3.89 -4.54
CA GLY A 39 8.47 -2.61 -4.40
C GLY A 39 7.56 -1.45 -4.01
N VAL A 40 6.26 -1.70 -3.85
CA VAL A 40 5.33 -0.79 -3.20
C VAL A 40 5.05 -1.29 -1.78
N LEU A 41 5.12 -0.37 -0.83
CA LEU A 41 4.71 -0.60 0.54
C LEU A 41 3.23 -0.22 0.68
N TYR A 42 2.42 -1.19 1.08
CA TYR A 42 1.05 -1.01 1.53
C TYR A 42 1.03 -0.65 3.00
N ALA A 43 0.61 0.58 3.32
CA ALA A 43 0.53 1.12 4.66
C ALA A 43 -0.92 1.41 5.06
N PRO A 44 -1.66 0.42 5.59
CA PRO A 44 -3.05 0.61 6.01
C PRO A 44 -3.13 1.53 7.22
N TYR A 45 -4.17 2.34 7.27
CA TYR A 45 -4.40 3.25 8.39
C TYR A 45 -4.94 2.49 9.60
N ALA A 46 -4.47 2.88 10.78
CA ALA A 46 -5.07 2.48 12.04
C ALA A 46 -6.54 2.91 12.06
N THR A 47 -7.42 2.01 12.48
CA THR A 47 -8.85 2.27 12.53
C THR A 47 -9.20 2.73 13.94
N HIS A 48 -9.73 3.94 14.09
CA HIS A 48 -10.14 4.48 15.38
C HIS A 48 -11.66 4.74 15.42
N GLY A 49 -12.36 4.00 16.29
CA GLY A 49 -13.79 4.17 16.53
C GLY A 49 -14.72 3.42 15.57
N MET A 50 -16.00 3.35 15.96
CA MET A 50 -17.05 2.55 15.31
C MET A 50 -17.36 2.99 13.87
N ARG A 51 -17.39 4.30 13.60
CA ARG A 51 -17.67 4.82 12.25
C ARG A 51 -16.62 4.40 11.23
N GLN A 52 -15.34 4.51 11.59
CA GLN A 52 -14.24 4.12 10.71
C GLN A 52 -14.19 2.60 10.54
N PHE A 53 -14.58 1.84 11.56
CA PHE A 53 -14.73 0.39 11.47
C PHE A 53 -15.83 -0.01 10.47
N LEU A 54 -17.01 0.60 10.55
CA LEU A 54 -18.10 0.39 9.59
C LEU A 54 -17.69 0.78 8.16
N GLU A 55 -17.06 1.94 8.00
CA GLU A 55 -16.55 2.37 6.68
C GLU A 55 -15.48 1.42 6.13
N LYS A 56 -14.63 0.86 6.97
CA LYS A 56 -13.62 -0.15 6.59
C LYS A 56 -14.27 -1.46 6.16
N LEU A 57 -15.38 -1.83 6.80
CA LEU A 57 -16.11 -3.05 6.48
C LEU A 57 -16.85 -2.93 5.14
N LEU A 58 -17.44 -1.76 4.85
CA LEU A 58 -18.18 -1.51 3.62
C LEU A 58 -17.30 -1.16 2.41
N LEU A 59 -16.23 -0.39 2.60
CA LEU A 59 -15.42 0.17 1.50
C LEU A 59 -13.96 -0.31 1.51
N GLY A 60 -13.60 -1.20 2.44
CA GLY A 60 -12.23 -1.61 2.67
C GLY A 60 -11.41 -0.59 3.48
N ALA A 61 -10.24 -1.04 3.95
CA ALA A 61 -9.31 -0.19 4.69
C ALA A 61 -8.71 0.90 3.78
N ARG A 62 -8.54 2.10 4.34
CA ARG A 62 -7.73 3.16 3.71
C ARG A 62 -6.25 2.82 3.91
N ALA A 63 -5.45 2.99 2.88
CA ALA A 63 -4.02 2.78 2.96
C ALA A 63 -3.25 3.78 2.10
N ASP A 64 -2.02 4.06 2.51
CA ASP A 64 -1.04 4.69 1.64
C ASP A 64 -0.30 3.62 0.83
N LEU A 65 -0.05 3.92 -0.44
CA LEU A 65 0.88 3.17 -1.27
C LEU A 65 2.15 3.98 -1.42
N ILE A 66 3.23 3.46 -0.86
CA ILE A 66 4.53 4.13 -0.84
C ILE A 66 5.48 3.35 -1.75
N GLY A 67 5.70 3.87 -2.95
CA GLY A 67 6.61 3.26 -3.91
C GLY A 67 8.08 3.51 -3.57
N LYS A 68 8.98 2.71 -4.16
CA LYS A 68 10.43 2.91 -4.06
C LYS A 68 10.89 4.24 -4.67
N ASN A 69 10.24 4.70 -5.75
CA ASN A 69 10.63 5.89 -6.51
C ASN A 69 9.99 7.19 -6.01
N THR A 70 9.88 7.37 -4.70
CA THR A 70 9.23 8.54 -4.06
C THR A 70 7.71 8.69 -4.30
N MET A 71 7.11 7.83 -5.12
CA MET A 71 5.66 7.78 -5.33
C MET A 71 4.91 7.56 -4.01
N LEU A 72 3.87 8.35 -3.79
CA LEU A 72 3.00 8.26 -2.62
C LEU A 72 1.54 8.47 -3.04
N LEU A 73 0.75 7.40 -3.04
CA LEU A 73 -0.71 7.51 -3.18
C LEU A 73 -1.34 7.44 -1.82
N ARG A 74 -2.01 8.52 -1.40
CA ARG A 74 -2.54 8.62 -0.03
C ARG A 74 -3.97 8.14 0.10
N ALA A 75 -4.27 7.53 1.25
CA ALA A 75 -5.62 7.23 1.73
C ALA A 75 -6.52 6.50 0.72
N GLN A 76 -5.90 5.65 -0.11
CA GLN A 76 -6.56 4.87 -1.16
C GLN A 76 -7.37 3.72 -0.56
N ARG A 77 -8.50 3.41 -1.20
CA ARG A 77 -9.37 2.28 -0.85
C ARG A 77 -9.47 1.32 -2.04
N GLY A 78 -9.93 0.09 -1.78
CA GLY A 78 -10.16 -0.89 -2.84
C GLY A 78 -8.89 -1.29 -3.61
N ILE A 79 -7.75 -1.31 -2.91
CA ILE A 79 -6.47 -1.73 -3.49
C ILE A 79 -6.48 -3.24 -3.61
N ARG A 80 -6.27 -3.75 -4.82
CA ARG A 80 -6.17 -5.18 -5.08
C ARG A 80 -4.75 -5.51 -5.50
N PHE A 81 -4.07 -6.29 -4.67
CA PHE A 81 -2.79 -6.88 -5.02
C PHE A 81 -3.01 -8.18 -5.79
N CYS A 82 -2.26 -8.35 -6.87
CA CYS A 82 -2.21 -9.55 -7.68
C CYS A 82 -0.87 -10.28 -7.48
N ALA A 83 -0.71 -11.44 -8.13
CA ALA A 83 0.54 -12.16 -8.19
C ALA A 83 1.66 -11.27 -8.78
N ASN A 84 2.92 -11.61 -8.48
CA ASN A 84 4.12 -10.92 -8.97
C ASN A 84 4.24 -9.43 -8.59
N GLY A 85 3.45 -8.95 -7.62
CA GLY A 85 3.53 -7.58 -7.11
C GLY A 85 2.71 -6.55 -7.89
N TYR A 86 2.03 -6.96 -8.97
CA TYR A 86 1.09 -6.11 -9.69
C TYR A 86 -0.04 -5.68 -8.76
N HIS A 87 -0.55 -4.46 -8.93
CA HIS A 87 -1.70 -4.00 -8.16
C HIS A 87 -2.58 -3.07 -8.96
N CYS A 88 -3.85 -2.98 -8.56
CA CYS A 88 -4.75 -1.97 -9.08
C CYS A 88 -5.44 -1.21 -7.96
N VAL A 89 -5.75 0.05 -8.24
CA VAL A 89 -6.39 0.99 -7.32
C VAL A 89 -7.59 1.58 -8.02
N ARG A 90 -8.73 1.60 -7.34
CA ARG A 90 -9.92 2.28 -7.84
C ARG A 90 -9.95 3.71 -7.33
N ALA A 91 -9.95 4.67 -8.24
CA ALA A 91 -10.16 6.09 -7.94
C ALA A 91 -11.38 6.60 -8.72
N GLY A 92 -12.50 6.75 -7.99
CA GLY A 92 -13.80 7.08 -8.58
C GLY A 92 -14.31 5.99 -9.52
N ARG A 93 -14.63 6.37 -10.76
CA ARG A 93 -15.06 5.44 -11.82
C ARG A 93 -13.92 4.74 -12.55
N TYR A 94 -12.68 5.17 -12.31
CA TYR A 94 -11.50 4.67 -13.02
C TYR A 94 -10.73 3.67 -12.16
N THR A 95 -10.13 2.68 -12.82
CA THR A 95 -9.21 1.72 -12.19
C THR A 95 -7.83 1.95 -12.78
N TYR A 96 -6.88 2.28 -11.92
CA TYR A 96 -5.47 2.45 -12.26
C TYR A 96 -4.75 1.14 -12.00
N TYR A 97 -3.92 0.73 -12.94
CA TYR A 97 -3.13 -0.50 -12.86
C TYR A 97 -1.67 -0.14 -12.76
N ALA A 98 -0.94 -0.89 -11.96
CA ALA A 98 0.49 -0.71 -11.79
C ALA A 98 1.22 -2.06 -11.76
N ASP A 99 2.44 -2.04 -12.28
CA ASP A 99 3.36 -3.16 -12.19
C ASP A 99 3.88 -3.36 -10.76
N ALA A 100 4.77 -4.33 -10.57
CA ALA A 100 5.44 -4.58 -9.30
C ALA A 100 6.10 -3.31 -8.76
N MET A 101 6.82 -2.58 -9.61
CA MET A 101 7.60 -1.40 -9.27
C MET A 101 6.74 -0.15 -8.97
N GLY A 102 5.41 -0.23 -9.16
CA GLY A 102 4.50 0.90 -9.01
C GLY A 102 4.41 1.81 -10.23
N ARG A 103 4.94 1.38 -11.39
CA ARG A 103 4.76 2.13 -12.64
C ARG A 103 3.34 1.91 -13.15
N VAL A 104 2.71 2.99 -13.60
CA VAL A 104 1.37 2.91 -14.19
C VAL A 104 1.47 2.13 -15.50
N ILE A 105 0.65 1.10 -15.63
CA ILE A 105 0.58 0.25 -16.82
C ILE A 105 -0.83 0.22 -17.39
N SER A 106 -0.95 -0.27 -18.62
CA SER A 106 -2.26 -0.46 -19.23
C SER A 106 -3.03 -1.62 -18.59
N ARG A 107 -4.37 -1.61 -18.71
CA ARG A 107 -5.19 -2.75 -18.29
C ARG A 107 -4.79 -4.06 -18.99
N ARG A 108 -4.43 -3.98 -20.27
CA ARG A 108 -4.04 -5.15 -21.08
C ARG A 108 -2.80 -5.81 -20.49
N GLU A 109 -1.75 -5.01 -20.29
CA GLU A 109 -0.49 -5.45 -19.70
C GLU A 109 -0.69 -6.02 -18.30
N PHE A 110 -1.56 -5.40 -17.49
CA PHE A 110 -1.91 -5.93 -16.17
C PHE A 110 -2.60 -7.30 -16.24
N MET A 111 -3.53 -7.50 -17.18
CA MET A 111 -4.29 -8.75 -17.30
C MET A 111 -3.43 -9.91 -17.81
N GLU A 112 -2.49 -9.63 -18.71
CA GLU A 112 -1.52 -10.62 -19.24
C GLU A 112 -0.56 -11.09 -18.15
N ASN A 113 -0.15 -10.20 -17.23
CA ASN A 113 0.88 -10.51 -16.23
C ASN A 113 0.35 -10.88 -14.83
N LYS A 114 -0.94 -10.65 -14.52
CA LYS A 114 -1.52 -11.00 -13.21
C LYS A 114 -1.77 -12.51 -13.02
N SER A 115 -1.76 -13.29 -14.10
CA SER A 115 -2.27 -14.68 -14.17
C SER A 115 -1.16 -15.74 -14.27
N ASN A 116 0.09 -15.32 -14.45
CA ASN A 116 1.28 -16.16 -14.34
C ASN A 116 1.84 -16.11 -12.92
#